data_AF-A0A848Y534-F1
#
_entry.id   AF-A0A848Y534-F1
#
_cell.length_a   1.000
_cell.length_b   1.000
_cell.length_c   1.000
_cell.angle_alpha   90.00
_cell.angle_beta   90.00
_cell.angle_gamma   90.00
#
_symmetry.space_group_name_H-M   'P 1'
#
loop_
_entity.id
_entity.type
_entity.pdbx_description
1 polymer ?
#
loop_
_entity_poly.entity_id
_entity_poly.type
_entity_poly.pdbx_seq_one_letter_code
_entity_poly.pdbx_strand_id
1 'polypeptide(L)'
;TQQQAYVLRPGETAAPAGLVAGLAAANRVQDLLTAQFETGRSGNAILRAALDAARAEGLAATIYTHPIGFHGHGAGPTIGLWDQQGGVPGRGDYPLFPNTAHSIELNAAVAVPEWGDKTIRFMLEEDAFFDGETVTYIDPRQEALLLIPRP
;
A
#
# COMPACT_ATOMS: atom_id res chain seq x y z
N THR A 1 -10.42 0.63 3.70
CA THR A 1 -10.07 -0.56 2.89
C THR A 1 -10.52 -0.42 1.44
N GLN A 2 -9.59 -0.69 0.51
CA GLN A 2 -9.80 -0.83 -0.93
C GLN A 2 -9.17 -2.14 -1.42
N GLN A 3 -9.92 -2.90 -2.21
CA GLN A 3 -9.44 -4.14 -2.84
C GLN A 3 -9.70 -4.11 -4.34
N GLN A 4 -8.91 -4.88 -5.09
CA GLN A 4 -8.99 -4.98 -6.54
C GLN A 4 -9.77 -6.23 -6.99
N ALA A 5 -10.61 -6.06 -8.00
CA ALA A 5 -11.26 -7.18 -8.68
C ALA A 5 -10.87 -7.20 -10.15
N TYR A 6 -10.78 -8.41 -10.70
CA TYR A 6 -10.62 -8.63 -12.13
C TYR A 6 -11.88 -9.26 -12.71
N VAL A 7 -12.45 -8.60 -13.73
CA VAL A 7 -13.58 -9.12 -14.46
C VAL A 7 -13.08 -10.04 -15.57
N LEU A 8 -13.36 -11.33 -15.44
CA LEU A 8 -12.95 -12.38 -16.36
C LEU A 8 -13.54 -12.14 -17.75
N ARG A 9 -12.79 -12.47 -18.80
CA ARG A 9 -13.34 -12.59 -20.17
C ARG A 9 -14.30 -13.79 -20.24
N PRO A 10 -15.24 -13.83 -21.20
CA PRO A 10 -16.07 -15.01 -21.42
C PRO A 10 -15.20 -16.27 -21.60
N GLY A 11 -15.45 -17.29 -20.77
CA GLY A 11 -14.70 -18.55 -20.75
C GLY A 11 -13.34 -18.53 -20.04
N GLU A 12 -12.90 -17.39 -19.52
CA GLU A 12 -11.68 -17.27 -18.70
C GLU A 12 -11.97 -17.69 -17.25
N THR A 13 -11.04 -18.42 -16.62
CA THR A 13 -11.21 -18.97 -15.27
C THR A 13 -10.20 -18.47 -14.25
N ALA A 14 -9.19 -17.73 -14.69
CA ALA A 14 -8.13 -17.18 -13.85
C ALA A 14 -7.68 -15.80 -14.38
N ALA A 15 -7.19 -14.95 -13.49
CA ALA A 15 -6.57 -13.69 -13.91
C ALA A 15 -5.24 -13.94 -14.65
N PRO A 16 -4.86 -13.07 -15.61
CA PRO A 16 -3.53 -13.07 -16.20
C PRO A 16 -2.41 -13.04 -15.15
N ALA A 17 -1.32 -13.75 -15.42
CA ALA A 17 -0.19 -13.87 -14.50
C ALA A 17 0.45 -12.51 -14.18
N GLY A 18 0.50 -11.59 -15.15
CA GLY A 18 0.96 -10.22 -14.93
C GLY A 18 0.10 -9.43 -13.93
N LEU A 19 -1.22 -9.69 -13.86
CA LEU A 19 -2.09 -9.06 -12.86
C LEU A 19 -1.87 -9.65 -11.46
N VAL A 20 -1.69 -10.97 -11.38
CA VAL A 20 -1.35 -11.64 -10.12
C VAL A 20 0.00 -11.15 -9.59
N ALA A 21 1.01 -11.05 -10.45
CA ALA A 21 2.32 -10.52 -10.10
C ALA A 21 2.27 -9.04 -9.67
N GLY A 22 1.43 -8.23 -10.33
CA GLY A 22 1.22 -6.84 -9.96
C GLY A 22 0.60 -6.67 -8.57
N LEU A 23 -0.41 -7.49 -8.23
CA LEU A 23 -0.98 -7.52 -6.88
C LEU A 23 0.07 -7.93 -5.84
N ALA A 24 0.88 -8.95 -6.13
CA ALA A 24 1.96 -9.38 -5.25
C ALA A 24 3.03 -8.28 -5.04
N ALA A 25 3.35 -7.51 -6.09
CA ALA A 25 4.24 -6.36 -5.99
C ALA A 25 3.66 -5.26 -5.08
N ALA A 26 2.36 -4.99 -5.15
CA ALA A 26 1.69 -4.05 -4.24
C ALA A 26 1.73 -4.54 -2.78
N ASN A 27 1.42 -5.81 -2.53
CA ASN A 27 1.55 -6.43 -1.20
C ASN A 27 2.98 -6.29 -0.66
N ARG A 28 3.99 -6.48 -1.52
CA ARG A 28 5.39 -6.29 -1.13
C ARG A 28 5.69 -4.85 -0.71
N VAL A 29 5.12 -3.85 -1.37
CA VAL A 29 5.24 -2.45 -0.94
C VAL A 29 4.61 -2.25 0.44
N GLN A 30 3.53 -2.95 0.78
CA GLN A 30 2.94 -2.86 2.12
C GLN A 30 3.86 -3.45 3.19
N ASP A 31 4.51 -4.59 2.91
CA ASP A 31 5.53 -5.16 3.80
C ASP A 31 6.68 -4.17 4.02
N LEU A 32 7.19 -3.57 2.94
CA LEU A 32 8.31 -2.65 2.99
C LEU A 32 7.98 -1.37 3.76
N LEU A 33 6.75 -0.86 3.62
CA LEU A 33 6.26 0.28 4.37
C LEU A 33 6.08 -0.04 5.86
N THR A 34 5.35 -1.09 6.18
CA THR A 34 5.03 -1.45 7.58
C THR A 34 6.27 -1.89 8.35
N ALA A 35 7.27 -2.46 7.69
CA ALA A 35 8.59 -2.74 8.29
C ALA A 35 9.37 -1.48 8.72
N GLN A 36 8.98 -0.28 8.25
CA GLN A 36 9.59 0.97 8.68
C GLN A 36 8.92 1.61 9.89
N PHE A 37 7.82 1.04 10.40
CA PHE A 37 7.13 1.57 11.57
C PHE A 37 8.00 1.38 12.81
N GLU A 38 8.28 2.49 13.46
CA GLU A 38 9.10 2.55 14.67
C GLU A 38 8.65 3.73 15.52
N THR A 39 8.50 3.51 16.82
CA THR A 39 8.11 4.57 17.76
C THR A 39 9.09 5.75 17.71
N GLY A 40 8.56 6.97 17.58
CA GLY A 40 9.33 8.21 17.50
C GLY A 40 9.82 8.56 16.10
N ARG A 41 9.74 7.65 15.12
CA ARG A 41 10.12 7.93 13.73
C ARG A 41 9.06 8.81 13.07
N SER A 42 9.47 9.85 12.32
CA SER A 42 8.51 10.72 11.62
C SER A 42 7.91 10.04 10.39
N GLY A 43 6.72 10.47 9.99
CA GLY A 43 6.08 9.97 8.77
C GLY A 43 6.94 10.17 7.51
N ASN A 44 7.68 11.27 7.42
CA ASN A 44 8.61 11.56 6.33
C ASN A 44 9.83 10.61 6.33
N ALA A 45 10.33 10.24 7.51
CA ALA A 45 11.40 9.26 7.62
C ALA A 45 10.92 7.85 7.24
N ILE A 46 9.72 7.47 7.67
CA ILE A 46 9.06 6.21 7.29
C ILE A 46 8.89 6.14 5.76
N LEU A 47 8.30 7.18 5.17
CA LEU A 47 8.09 7.29 3.72
C LEU A 47 9.40 7.11 2.95
N ARG A 48 10.43 7.87 3.32
CA ARG A 48 11.73 7.83 2.64
C ARG A 48 12.35 6.44 2.70
N ALA A 49 12.37 5.82 3.88
CA ALA A 49 12.94 4.49 4.06
C ALA A 49 12.17 3.42 3.27
N ALA A 50 10.83 3.48 3.25
CA ALA A 50 9.99 2.56 2.49
C ALA A 50 10.20 2.69 0.98
N LEU A 51 10.28 3.93 0.47
CA LEU A 51 10.54 4.20 -0.96
C LEU A 51 11.97 3.84 -1.37
N ASP A 52 12.96 4.00 -0.49
CA ASP A 52 14.34 3.54 -0.72
C ASP A 52 14.36 2.00 -0.83
N ALA A 53 13.69 1.29 0.08
CA ALA A 53 13.60 -0.17 0.06
C ALA A 53 12.85 -0.70 -1.17
N ALA A 54 11.72 -0.07 -1.54
CA ALA A 54 10.97 -0.43 -2.74
C ALA A 54 11.82 -0.26 -4.01
N ARG A 55 12.56 0.85 -4.12
CA ARG A 55 13.48 1.07 -5.25
C ARG A 55 14.61 0.04 -5.29
N ALA A 56 15.14 -0.36 -4.14
CA ALA A 56 16.16 -1.41 -4.08
C ALA A 56 15.65 -2.77 -4.60
N GLU A 57 14.35 -3.05 -4.47
CA GLU A 57 13.69 -4.24 -5.03
C GLU A 57 13.14 -4.02 -6.46
N GLY A 58 13.41 -2.87 -7.08
CA GLY A 58 12.92 -2.55 -8.42
C GLY A 58 11.42 -2.23 -8.50
N LEU A 59 10.78 -1.95 -7.37
CA LEU A 59 9.35 -1.62 -7.29
C LEU A 59 9.14 -0.11 -7.50
N ALA A 60 8.32 0.23 -8.50
CA ALA A 60 7.85 1.60 -8.72
C ALA A 60 6.67 1.91 -7.79
N ALA A 61 6.98 2.27 -6.54
CA ALA A 61 5.98 2.49 -5.50
C ALA A 61 5.47 3.94 -5.43
N THR A 62 4.23 4.09 -4.96
CA THR A 62 3.69 5.36 -4.45
C THR A 62 2.94 5.08 -3.16
N ILE A 63 3.27 5.79 -2.10
CA ILE A 63 2.75 5.55 -0.75
C ILE A 63 1.91 6.74 -0.30
N TYR A 64 0.72 6.46 0.22
CA TYR A 64 -0.13 7.40 0.92
C TYR A 64 -0.73 6.73 2.17
N THR A 65 -0.23 7.03 3.34
CA THR A 65 -0.73 6.43 4.58
C THR A 65 -1.04 7.50 5.59
N HIS A 66 -2.17 7.35 6.29
CA HIS A 66 -2.60 8.30 7.29
C HIS A 66 -3.21 7.59 8.50
N PRO A 67 -3.19 8.23 9.68
CA PRO A 67 -3.86 7.69 10.86
C PRO A 67 -5.37 7.64 10.62
N ILE A 68 -6.03 6.71 11.29
CA ILE A 68 -7.49 6.58 11.33
C ILE A 68 -8.00 6.60 12.77
N GLY A 69 -9.30 6.79 12.96
CA GLY A 69 -9.93 6.80 14.28
C GLY A 69 -11.36 7.30 14.18
N PHE A 70 -11.76 8.19 15.11
CA PHE A 70 -13.09 8.81 15.04
C PHE A 70 -13.31 9.62 13.75
N HIS A 71 -12.24 10.20 13.20
CA HIS A 71 -12.24 10.83 11.88
C HIS A 71 -11.61 9.89 10.86
N GLY A 72 -12.08 9.93 9.61
CA GLY A 72 -11.49 9.15 8.52
C GLY A 72 -10.01 9.47 8.30
N HIS A 73 -9.60 10.73 8.48
CA HIS A 73 -8.20 11.14 8.60
C HIS A 73 -7.93 11.57 10.05
N GLY A 74 -7.30 10.70 10.82
CA GLY A 74 -7.00 10.87 12.24
C GLY A 74 -5.77 11.74 12.52
N ALA A 75 -5.50 11.95 13.80
CA ALA A 75 -4.33 12.68 14.26
C ALA A 75 -3.11 11.75 14.36
N GLY A 76 -1.97 12.17 13.82
CA GLY A 76 -0.73 11.39 13.76
C GLY A 76 0.05 11.64 12.46
N PRO A 77 1.08 10.84 12.17
CA PRO A 77 1.96 11.06 11.02
C PRO A 77 1.24 10.81 9.69
N THR A 78 1.27 11.78 8.78
CA THR A 78 1.03 11.51 7.36
C THR A 78 2.29 10.91 6.74
N ILE A 79 2.14 9.81 6.00
CA ILE A 79 3.25 9.10 5.35
C ILE A 79 3.00 9.15 3.84
N GLY A 80 3.54 10.20 3.22
CA GLY A 80 3.35 10.47 1.78
C GLY A 80 1.93 10.93 1.41
N LEU A 81 1.78 11.35 0.15
CA LEU A 81 0.51 11.59 -0.55
C LEU A 81 0.69 11.13 -2.00
N TRP A 82 -0.40 10.89 -2.73
CA TRP A 82 -0.34 10.46 -4.14
C TRP A 82 0.53 11.37 -5.04
N ASP A 83 0.67 12.66 -4.70
CA ASP A 83 1.48 13.66 -5.38
C ASP A 83 2.72 14.15 -4.60
N GLN A 84 2.95 13.67 -3.38
CA GLN A 84 4.06 14.08 -2.51
C GLN A 84 4.86 12.90 -1.97
N GLN A 85 5.73 12.34 -2.83
CA GLN A 85 6.63 11.24 -2.48
C GLN A 85 7.99 11.70 -1.92
N GLY A 86 8.25 13.02 -1.92
CA GLY A 86 9.45 13.63 -1.30
C GLY A 86 9.29 13.94 0.19
N GLY A 87 8.11 13.70 0.76
CA GLY A 87 7.72 14.09 2.12
C GLY A 87 6.60 15.13 2.12
N VAL A 88 5.92 15.24 3.26
CA VAL A 88 4.78 16.13 3.51
C VAL A 88 5.18 17.07 4.66
N PRO A 89 5.62 18.31 4.38
CA PRO A 89 6.06 19.24 5.43
C PRO A 89 4.98 19.48 6.49
N GLY A 90 5.38 19.51 7.76
CA GLY A 90 4.48 19.64 8.91
C GLY A 90 3.78 18.33 9.25
N ARG A 91 2.89 17.83 8.38
CA ARG A 91 2.06 16.64 8.70
C ARG A 91 2.86 15.34 8.73
N GLY A 92 3.87 15.22 7.88
CA GLY A 92 4.79 14.08 7.89
C GLY A 92 5.95 14.22 8.86
N ASP A 93 6.13 15.38 9.48
CA ASP A 93 7.17 15.58 10.50
C ASP A 93 6.72 15.08 11.88
N TYR A 94 5.42 14.84 12.06
CA TYR A 94 4.87 14.28 13.29
C TYR A 94 5.42 12.86 13.54
N PRO A 95 5.83 12.52 14.77
CA PRO A 95 6.34 11.19 15.09
C PRO A 95 5.23 10.15 15.21
N LEU A 96 5.53 8.91 14.80
CA LEU A 96 4.70 7.75 15.04
C LEU A 96 4.74 7.37 16.54
N PHE A 97 3.57 7.08 17.11
CA PHE A 97 3.45 6.58 18.49
C PHE A 97 2.74 5.23 18.54
N PRO A 98 3.00 4.42 19.58
CA PRO A 98 2.25 3.19 19.85
C PRO A 98 0.74 3.41 19.92
N ASN A 99 -0.02 2.34 19.70
CA ASN A 99 -1.48 2.32 19.73
C ASN A 99 -2.14 3.25 18.71
N THR A 100 -1.53 3.37 17.52
CA THR A 100 -2.06 4.19 16.43
C THR A 100 -2.50 3.29 15.27
N ALA A 101 -3.77 3.42 14.87
CA ALA A 101 -4.29 2.78 13.67
C ALA A 101 -4.06 3.65 12.44
N HIS A 102 -3.81 3.04 11.29
CA HIS A 102 -3.53 3.70 10.01
C HIS A 102 -4.29 3.04 8.87
N SER A 103 -4.67 3.85 7.88
CA SER A 103 -5.04 3.38 6.54
C SER A 103 -3.73 3.21 5.75
N ILE A 104 -3.36 1.96 5.44
CA ILE A 104 -2.16 1.61 4.66
C ILE A 104 -2.49 1.67 3.17
N GLU A 105 -2.47 2.86 2.58
CA GLU A 105 -2.80 3.06 1.16
C GLU A 105 -1.55 3.24 0.29
N LEU A 106 -1.47 2.50 -0.81
CA LEU A 106 -0.31 2.56 -1.69
C LEU A 106 -0.58 1.91 -3.03
N ASN A 107 0.39 2.00 -3.93
CA ASN A 107 0.44 1.16 -5.12
C ASN A 107 1.84 0.79 -5.54
N ALA A 108 1.92 -0.28 -6.33
CA ALA A 108 3.03 -0.57 -7.23
C ALA A 108 2.58 -0.36 -8.68
N ALA A 109 3.37 0.38 -9.47
CA ALA A 109 3.20 0.49 -10.90
C ALA A 109 3.98 -0.63 -11.61
N VAL A 110 3.28 -1.52 -12.31
CA VAL A 110 3.84 -2.73 -12.92
C VAL A 110 3.38 -2.84 -14.38
N ALA A 111 4.30 -3.17 -15.28
CA ALA A 111 3.97 -3.49 -16.68
C ALA A 111 3.30 -4.86 -16.76
N VAL A 112 2.18 -4.95 -17.49
CA VAL A 112 1.40 -6.19 -17.64
C VAL A 112 1.56 -6.73 -19.07
N PRO A 113 2.37 -7.79 -19.27
CA PRO A 113 2.67 -8.32 -20.61
C PRO A 113 1.42 -8.74 -21.39
N GLU A 114 0.44 -9.36 -20.72
CA GLU A 114 -0.80 -9.82 -21.34
C GLU A 114 -1.68 -8.66 -21.86
N TRP A 115 -1.37 -7.43 -21.45
CA TRP A 115 -2.02 -6.20 -21.88
C TRP A 115 -1.10 -5.33 -22.77
N GLY A 116 -0.08 -5.94 -23.39
CA GLY A 116 0.86 -5.25 -24.27
C GLY A 116 1.82 -4.34 -23.51
N ASP A 117 2.35 -4.83 -22.39
CA ASP A 117 3.27 -4.13 -21.48
C ASP A 117 2.69 -2.81 -20.92
N LYS A 118 1.36 -2.69 -20.88
CA LYS A 118 0.70 -1.54 -20.28
C LYS A 118 1.05 -1.46 -18.80
N THR A 119 1.55 -0.30 -18.37
CA THR A 119 1.81 -0.05 -16.95
C THR A 119 0.50 0.20 -16.21
N ILE A 120 0.23 -0.62 -15.20
CA ILE A 120 -0.95 -0.56 -14.35
C ILE A 120 -0.52 -0.27 -12.91
N ARG A 121 -1.31 0.54 -12.21
CA ARG A 121 -1.14 0.75 -10.77
C ARG A 121 -2.00 -0.25 -10.00
N PHE A 122 -1.35 -1.10 -9.24
CA PHE A 122 -1.98 -2.05 -8.33
C PHE A 122 -2.15 -1.35 -6.98
N MET A 123 -3.32 -0.74 -6.79
CA MET A 123 -3.66 0.08 -5.63
C MET A 123 -4.34 -0.77 -4.56
N LEU A 124 -3.80 -0.71 -3.34
CA LEU A 124 -4.32 -1.38 -2.15
C LEU A 124 -4.49 -0.37 -1.02
N GLU A 125 -5.47 -0.62 -0.17
CA GLU A 125 -5.70 0.10 1.08
C GLU A 125 -6.23 -0.89 2.12
N GLU A 126 -5.55 -0.99 3.24
CA GLU A 126 -5.96 -1.83 4.36
C GLU A 126 -5.68 -1.13 5.69
N ASP A 127 -6.60 -1.29 6.63
CA ASP A 127 -6.43 -0.71 7.96
C ASP A 127 -5.50 -1.58 8.80
N ALA A 128 -4.52 -0.96 9.45
CA ALA A 128 -3.55 -1.64 10.29
C ALA A 128 -3.33 -0.91 11.62
N PHE A 129 -3.06 -1.69 12.67
CA PHE A 129 -2.78 -1.21 14.01
C PHE A 129 -1.29 -1.38 14.34
N PHE A 130 -0.65 -0.32 14.79
CA PHE A 130 0.71 -0.36 15.32
C PHE A 130 0.67 -0.31 16.85
N ASP A 131 1.11 -1.38 17.51
CA ASP A 131 1.11 -1.50 18.97
C ASP A 131 2.34 -0.89 19.65
N GLY A 132 3.32 -0.43 18.87
CA GLY A 132 4.62 0.07 19.35
C GLY A 132 5.81 -0.81 18.97
N GLU A 133 5.55 -2.08 18.64
CA GLU A 133 6.54 -3.08 18.25
C GLU A 133 6.20 -3.71 16.90
N THR A 134 4.92 -4.01 16.66
CA THR A 134 4.43 -4.71 15.48
C THR A 134 3.27 -3.98 14.82
N VAL A 135 3.16 -4.16 13.51
CA VAL A 135 1.99 -3.76 12.73
C VAL A 135 1.14 -4.99 12.44
N THR A 136 -0.14 -4.94 12.82
CA THR A 136 -1.12 -5.99 12.52
C THR A 136 -2.25 -5.42 11.69
N TYR A 137 -2.58 -6.04 10.55
CA TYR A 137 -3.77 -5.67 9.78
C TYR A 137 -5.04 -6.03 10.55
N ILE A 138 -5.98 -5.09 10.62
CA ILE A 138 -7.23 -5.24 11.39
C ILE A 138 -8.12 -6.28 10.71
N ASP A 139 -8.26 -6.17 9.39
CA ASP A 139 -8.84 -7.18 8.52
C ASP A 139 -7.73 -7.84 7.68
N PRO A 140 -7.89 -9.10 7.25
CA PRO A 140 -6.92 -9.73 6.35
C PRO A 140 -6.73 -8.91 5.07
N ARG A 141 -5.47 -8.66 4.70
CA ARG A 141 -5.12 -7.97 3.45
C ARG A 141 -5.43 -8.78 2.21
N GLN A 142 -5.57 -8.11 1.07
CA GLN A 142 -5.83 -8.79 -0.19
C GLN A 142 -4.56 -9.45 -0.78
N GLU A 143 -4.49 -10.78 -0.67
CA GLU A 143 -3.39 -11.56 -1.26
C GLU A 143 -3.75 -12.22 -2.61
N ALA A 144 -5.03 -12.22 -2.99
CA ALA A 144 -5.50 -12.74 -4.27
C ALA A 144 -6.54 -11.81 -4.92
N LEU A 145 -6.50 -11.71 -6.25
CA LEU A 145 -7.49 -10.96 -7.01
C LEU A 145 -8.89 -11.56 -6.83
N LEU A 146 -9.86 -10.69 -6.54
CA LEU A 146 -11.26 -11.07 -6.57
C LEU A 146 -11.67 -11.26 -8.04
N LEU A 147 -12.07 -12.48 -8.41
CA LEU A 147 -12.49 -12.77 -9.79
C LEU A 147 -14.00 -12.59 -9.94
N ILE A 148 -14.40 -11.80 -10.93
CA ILE A 148 -15.81 -11.58 -11.28
C ILE A 148 -16.07 -12.32 -12.60
N PRO A 149 -16.81 -13.46 -12.58
CA PRO A 149 -17.13 -14.20 -13.79
C PRO A 149 -17.98 -13.36 -14.75
N ARG A 150 -17.71 -13.51 -16.06
CA ARG A 150 -18.62 -13.08 -17.11
C ARG A 150 -19.19 -14.32 -17.80
N PRO A 151 -20.50 -14.61 -17.61
CA PRO A 151 -21.16 -15.67 -18.35
C PRO A 151 -21.19 -15.42 -19.85
#